data_AF-A0A2A2SF30-F1
#
_entry.id   AF-A0A2A2SF30-F1
#
_cell.length_a   1.000
_cell.length_b   1.000
_cell.length_c   1.000
_cell.angle_alpha   90.00
_cell.angle_beta   90.00
_cell.angle_gamma   90.00
#
_symmetry.space_group_name_H-M   'P 1'
#
loop_
_entity.id
_entity.type
_entity.pdbx_description
1 polymer ?
#
loop_
_entity_poly.entity_id
_entity_poly.type
_entity_poly.pdbx_seq_one_letter_code
_entity_poly.pdbx_strand_id
1 'polypeptide(L)'
;MLILALLLAQAAPSAEALSLGEEVARSGTLASIAPAIAAKDTEDLVAEHPELSEGERAELRKVGASTFAAGSARLYAAMGEEYARRLSIEDMRAVLAFNRSPAAARYRAAELPAIAAAQAKMGRDMDLKNGIRTAYCKQTGKLCPKP
;
A
#
# COMPACT_ATOMS: atom_id res chain seq x y z
N MET A 1 -19.84 -33.89 19.07
CA MET A 1 -19.25 -33.00 18.04
C MET A 1 -19.68 -31.52 18.17
N LEU A 2 -20.24 -31.08 19.31
CA LEU A 2 -20.63 -29.67 19.51
C LEU A 2 -19.50 -28.79 20.09
N ILE A 3 -18.47 -29.40 20.66
CA ILE A 3 -17.35 -28.71 21.34
C ILE A 3 -16.29 -28.19 20.34
N LEU A 4 -16.28 -28.71 19.11
CA LEU A 4 -15.32 -28.29 18.07
C LEU A 4 -15.74 -27.01 17.32
N ALA A 5 -16.99 -26.57 17.45
CA ALA A 5 -17.52 -25.38 16.75
C ALA A 5 -17.33 -24.07 17.54
N LEU A 6 -17.05 -24.14 18.84
CA LEU A 6 -16.85 -22.97 19.71
C LEU A 6 -15.41 -22.41 19.71
N LEU A 7 -14.46 -23.10 19.06
CA LEU A 7 -13.05 -22.69 19.00
C LEU A 7 -12.71 -21.76 17.82
N LEU A 8 -13.69 -21.37 16.99
CA LEU A 8 -13.49 -20.53 15.81
C LEU A 8 -14.08 -19.11 15.94
N ALA A 9 -14.65 -18.76 17.10
CA ALA A 9 -14.91 -17.37 17.40
C ALA A 9 -13.55 -16.70 17.71
N GLN A 10 -12.89 -16.13 16.69
CA GLN A 10 -11.78 -15.22 16.93
C GLN A 10 -12.28 -14.14 17.87
N ALA A 11 -11.74 -14.11 19.09
CA ALA A 11 -12.01 -13.03 20.03
C ALA A 11 -11.69 -11.71 19.33
N ALA A 12 -12.59 -10.73 19.45
CA ALA A 12 -12.33 -9.40 18.93
C ALA A 12 -11.00 -8.90 19.50
N PRO A 13 -10.17 -8.19 18.70
CA PRO A 13 -8.92 -7.66 19.20
C PRO A 13 -9.12 -6.77 20.42
N SER A 14 -8.18 -6.80 21.36
CA SER A 14 -8.20 -5.90 22.51
C SER A 14 -8.04 -4.44 22.06
N ALA A 15 -8.47 -3.50 22.91
CA ALA A 15 -8.27 -2.07 22.65
C ALA A 15 -6.79 -1.71 22.45
N GLU A 16 -5.88 -2.37 23.18
CA GLU A 16 -4.44 -2.23 22.99
C GLU A 16 -4.00 -2.71 21.60
N ALA A 17 -4.47 -3.89 21.17
CA ALA A 17 -4.14 -4.42 19.86
C ALA A 17 -4.63 -3.51 18.73
N LEU A 18 -5.83 -2.94 18.86
CA LEU A 18 -6.38 -1.98 17.90
C LEU A 18 -5.53 -0.70 17.82
N SER A 19 -5.15 -0.13 18.96
CA SER A 19 -4.30 1.06 19.02
C SER A 19 -2.94 0.81 18.38
N LEU A 20 -2.28 -0.31 18.73
CA LEU A 20 -0.98 -0.67 18.16
C LEU A 20 -1.08 -0.96 16.67
N GLY A 21 -2.13 -1.64 16.22
CA GLY A 21 -2.37 -1.93 14.81
C GLY A 21 -2.51 -0.64 14.00
N GLU A 22 -3.25 0.34 14.50
CA GLU A 22 -3.40 1.64 13.82
C GLU A 22 -2.05 2.38 13.75
N GLU A 23 -1.25 2.36 14.82
CA GLU A 23 0.11 2.94 14.79
C GLU A 23 1.01 2.23 13.78
N VAL A 24 0.92 0.90 13.67
CA VAL A 24 1.67 0.13 12.66
C VAL A 24 1.27 0.57 11.25
N ALA A 25 -0.04 0.70 10.99
CA ALA A 25 -0.55 1.16 9.70
C ALA A 25 -0.05 2.57 9.35
N ARG A 26 -0.09 3.50 10.32
CA ARG A 26 0.36 4.89 10.16
C ARG A 26 1.87 5.04 10.00
N SER A 27 2.65 4.03 10.37
CA SER A 27 4.12 4.08 10.36
C SER A 27 4.78 3.21 9.29
N GLY A 28 4.00 2.45 8.52
CA GLY A 28 4.50 1.56 7.47
C GLY A 28 4.91 2.27 6.16
N THR A 29 5.32 1.47 5.16
CA THR A 29 5.71 1.98 3.83
C THR A 29 4.56 2.71 3.13
N LEU A 30 3.34 2.16 3.15
CA LEU A 30 2.20 2.82 2.50
C LEU A 30 1.97 4.22 3.06
N ALA A 31 2.02 4.39 4.37
CA ALA A 31 1.86 5.71 5.00
C ALA A 31 2.98 6.69 4.63
N SER A 32 4.19 6.20 4.33
CA SER A 32 5.29 7.04 3.87
C SER A 32 5.14 7.53 2.43
N ILE A 33 4.42 6.78 1.57
CA ILE A 33 4.28 7.10 0.14
C ILE A 33 2.93 7.73 -0.21
N ALA A 34 1.87 7.45 0.56
CA ALA A 34 0.52 7.90 0.27
C ALA A 34 0.39 9.43 0.10
N PRO A 35 1.08 10.29 0.90
CA PRO A 35 1.05 11.73 0.68
C PRO A 35 1.58 12.15 -0.69
N ALA A 36 2.64 11.49 -1.18
CA ALA A 36 3.22 11.79 -2.49
C ALA A 36 2.29 11.34 -3.64
N ILE A 37 1.59 10.21 -3.47
CA ILE A 37 0.57 9.74 -4.42
C ILE A 37 -0.58 10.74 -4.48
N ALA A 38 -1.13 11.14 -3.33
CA ALA A 38 -2.23 12.11 -3.27
C ALA A 38 -1.84 13.48 -3.86
N ALA A 39 -0.62 13.94 -3.59
CA ALA A 39 -0.09 15.16 -4.19
C ALA A 39 0.02 15.02 -5.72
N LYS A 40 0.53 13.89 -6.22
CA LYS A 40 0.59 13.62 -7.66
C LYS A 40 -0.79 13.61 -8.31
N ASP A 41 -1.74 12.86 -7.76
CA ASP A 41 -3.11 12.78 -8.32
C ASP A 41 -3.79 14.15 -8.32
N THR A 42 -3.53 14.97 -7.30
CA THR A 42 -4.02 16.35 -7.23
C THR A 42 -3.40 17.25 -8.32
N GLU A 43 -2.09 17.15 -8.55
CA GLU A 43 -1.43 17.94 -9.60
C GLU A 43 -1.79 17.46 -11.01
N ASP A 44 -1.98 16.14 -11.21
CA ASP A 44 -2.49 15.60 -12.48
C ASP A 44 -3.89 16.18 -12.76
N LEU A 45 -4.78 16.20 -11.77
CA LEU A 45 -6.11 16.81 -11.90
C LEU A 45 -6.03 18.32 -12.18
N VAL A 46 -5.12 19.05 -11.53
CA VAL A 46 -4.89 20.47 -11.85
C VAL A 46 -4.41 20.66 -13.30
N ALA A 47 -3.56 19.77 -13.80
CA ALA A 47 -3.04 19.81 -15.17
C ALA A 47 -4.09 19.46 -16.23
N GLU A 48 -5.01 18.55 -15.90
CA GLU A 48 -6.15 18.17 -16.74
C GLU A 48 -7.19 19.29 -16.92
N HIS A 49 -7.17 20.29 -16.03
CA HIS A 49 -8.11 21.42 -16.02
C HIS A 49 -7.40 22.77 -16.27
N PRO A 50 -6.91 23.04 -17.50
CA PRO A 50 -6.25 24.30 -17.86
C PRO A 50 -7.15 25.54 -17.70
N GLU A 51 -8.47 25.36 -17.71
CA GLU A 51 -9.48 26.40 -17.55
C GLU A 51 -9.54 27.02 -16.14
N LEU A 52 -9.00 26.34 -15.12
CA LEU A 52 -9.00 26.86 -13.75
C LEU A 52 -8.02 28.03 -13.60
N SER A 53 -8.50 29.10 -12.96
CA SER A 53 -7.66 30.19 -12.49
C SER A 53 -6.70 29.74 -11.39
N GLU A 54 -5.64 30.51 -11.12
CA GLU A 54 -4.71 30.23 -10.02
C GLU A 54 -5.41 30.08 -8.65
N GLY A 55 -6.46 30.88 -8.41
CA GLY A 55 -7.25 30.79 -7.18
C GLY A 55 -8.00 29.46 -7.07
N GLU A 56 -8.62 29.01 -8.17
CA GLU A 56 -9.34 27.73 -8.22
C GLU A 56 -8.39 26.53 -8.13
N ARG A 57 -7.21 26.61 -8.76
CA ARG A 57 -6.15 25.59 -8.62
C ARG A 57 -5.68 25.47 -7.17
N ALA A 58 -5.48 26.60 -6.49
CA ALA A 58 -5.11 26.61 -5.08
C ALA A 58 -6.21 25.99 -4.20
N GLU A 59 -7.49 26.27 -4.50
CA GLU A 59 -8.61 25.68 -3.77
C GLU A 59 -8.72 24.18 -4.02
N LEU A 60 -8.54 23.73 -5.28
CA LEU A 60 -8.51 22.31 -5.62
C LEU A 60 -7.43 21.55 -4.85
N ARG A 61 -6.24 22.15 -4.71
CA ARG A 61 -5.16 21.57 -3.88
C ARG A 61 -5.53 21.43 -2.41
N LYS A 62 -6.23 22.41 -1.84
CA LYS A 62 -6.73 22.32 -0.45
C LYS A 62 -7.77 21.22 -0.30
N VAL A 63 -8.69 21.11 -1.26
CA VAL A 63 -9.70 20.03 -1.30
C VAL A 63 -9.01 18.67 -1.38
N GLY A 64 -8.00 18.52 -2.24
CA GLY A 64 -7.18 17.32 -2.34
C GLY A 64 -6.53 16.93 -1.01
N ALA A 65 -5.88 17.88 -0.34
CA ALA A 65 -5.25 17.66 0.96
C ALA A 65 -6.25 17.24 2.05
N SER A 66 -7.41 17.92 2.13
CA SER A 66 -8.48 17.59 3.08
C SER A 66 -9.08 16.20 2.82
N THR A 67 -9.33 15.88 1.54
CA THR A 67 -9.86 14.59 1.11
C THR A 67 -8.89 13.46 1.45
N PHE A 68 -7.59 13.67 1.20
CA PHE A 68 -6.56 12.72 1.59
C PHE A 68 -6.48 12.52 3.10
N ALA A 69 -6.52 13.58 3.90
CA ALA A 69 -6.50 13.47 5.36
C ALA A 69 -7.67 12.63 5.89
N ALA A 70 -8.88 12.87 5.38
CA ALA A 70 -10.06 12.11 5.76
C ALA A 70 -10.01 10.65 5.26
N GLY A 71 -9.54 10.42 4.04
CA GLY A 71 -9.43 9.10 3.43
C GLY A 71 -8.36 8.23 4.10
N SER A 72 -7.18 8.79 4.33
CA SER A 72 -6.05 8.09 4.95
C SER A 72 -6.33 7.69 6.40
N ALA A 73 -7.02 8.53 7.18
CA ALA A 73 -7.43 8.18 8.53
C ALA A 73 -8.31 6.91 8.57
N ARG A 74 -9.32 6.83 7.67
CA ARG A 74 -10.18 5.65 7.55
C ARG A 74 -9.39 4.41 7.09
N LEU A 75 -8.49 4.59 6.13
CA LEU A 75 -7.64 3.52 5.62
C LEU A 75 -6.76 2.94 6.73
N TYR A 76 -6.06 3.79 7.49
CA TYR A 76 -5.18 3.32 8.56
C TYR A 76 -5.92 2.66 9.71
N ALA A 77 -7.12 3.14 10.04
CA ALA A 77 -7.97 2.47 11.02
C ALA A 77 -8.36 1.05 10.57
N ALA A 78 -8.81 0.89 9.31
CA ALA A 78 -9.18 -0.41 8.75
C ALA A 78 -7.99 -1.37 8.66
N MET A 79 -6.83 -0.88 8.21
CA MET A 79 -5.59 -1.68 8.21
C MET A 79 -5.16 -2.05 9.63
N GLY A 80 -5.30 -1.12 10.58
CA GLY A 80 -4.95 -1.33 11.97
C GLY A 80 -5.76 -2.44 12.63
N GLU A 81 -7.06 -2.50 12.34
CA GLU A 81 -7.91 -3.59 12.78
C GLU A 81 -7.44 -4.94 12.22
N GLU A 82 -7.07 -5.00 10.94
CA GLU A 82 -6.59 -6.23 10.32
C GLU A 82 -5.23 -6.68 10.88
N TYR A 83 -4.35 -5.75 11.25
CA TYR A 83 -3.12 -6.05 11.97
C TYR A 83 -3.41 -6.58 13.39
N ALA A 84 -4.32 -5.93 14.12
CA ALA A 84 -4.70 -6.34 15.47
C ALA A 84 -5.29 -7.76 15.52
N ARG A 85 -5.93 -8.22 14.43
CA ARG A 85 -6.43 -9.60 14.28
C ARG A 85 -5.36 -10.64 13.94
N ARG A 86 -4.24 -10.22 13.34
CA ARG A 86 -3.24 -11.13 12.73
C ARG A 86 -1.91 -11.18 13.44
N LEU A 87 -1.54 -10.11 14.12
CA LEU A 87 -0.26 -9.96 14.79
C LEU A 87 -0.46 -10.02 16.30
N SER A 88 0.51 -10.58 16.99
CA SER A 88 0.57 -10.45 18.44
C SER A 88 0.89 -8.98 18.81
N ILE A 89 0.53 -8.60 20.04
CA ILE A 89 0.92 -7.31 20.60
C ILE A 89 2.45 -7.13 20.59
N GLU A 90 3.20 -8.20 20.86
CA GLU A 90 4.66 -8.19 20.85
C GLU A 90 5.21 -7.91 19.43
N ASP A 91 4.67 -8.58 18.42
CA ASP A 91 5.06 -8.36 17.02
C ASP A 91 4.76 -6.92 16.59
N MET A 92 3.57 -6.39 16.91
CA MET A 92 3.23 -5.00 16.58
C MET A 92 4.19 -4.01 17.26
N ARG A 93 4.57 -4.24 18.52
CA ARG A 93 5.56 -3.41 19.21
C ARG A 93 6.94 -3.50 18.56
N ALA A 94 7.36 -4.70 18.14
CA ALA A 94 8.63 -4.89 17.44
C ALA A 94 8.65 -4.16 16.08
N VAL A 95 7.55 -4.25 15.32
CA VAL A 95 7.37 -3.51 14.06
C VAL A 95 7.42 -2.00 14.30
N LEU A 96 6.74 -1.49 15.34
CA LEU A 96 6.78 -0.07 15.69
C LEU A 96 8.19 0.39 16.08
N ALA A 97 8.92 -0.41 16.85
CA ALA A 97 10.31 -0.12 17.21
C ALA A 97 11.19 -0.01 15.95
N PHE A 98 11.02 -0.94 15.00
CA PHE A 98 11.70 -0.85 13.71
C PHE A 98 11.28 0.40 12.92
N ASN A 99 9.98 0.65 12.75
CA ASN A 99 9.45 1.78 11.96
C ASN A 99 9.91 3.15 12.48
N ARG A 100 10.16 3.27 13.79
CA ARG A 100 10.69 4.47 14.45
C ARG A 100 12.22 4.60 14.33
N SER A 101 12.92 3.58 13.86
CA SER A 101 14.37 3.60 13.75
C SER A 101 14.86 4.42 12.54
N PRO A 102 16.08 4.99 12.61
CA PRO A 102 16.74 5.58 11.44
C PRO A 102 16.95 4.59 10.29
N ALA A 103 17.04 3.29 10.58
CA ALA A 103 17.19 2.25 9.56
C ALA A 103 15.92 2.11 8.72
N ALA A 104 14.74 2.09 9.34
CA ALA A 104 13.47 2.03 8.61
C ALA A 104 13.21 3.28 7.75
N ALA A 105 13.64 4.47 8.20
CA ALA A 105 13.58 5.69 7.39
C ALA A 105 14.45 5.56 6.13
N ARG A 106 15.69 5.09 6.27
CA ARG A 106 16.61 4.87 5.15
C ARG A 106 16.14 3.76 4.22
N TYR A 107 15.61 2.67 4.77
CA TYR A 107 15.03 1.56 4.01
C TYR A 107 13.92 2.07 3.07
N ARG A 108 12.93 2.79 3.61
CA ARG A 108 11.82 3.35 2.83
C ARG A 108 12.28 4.34 1.75
N ALA A 109 13.24 5.19 2.08
CA ALA A 109 13.82 6.13 1.11
C ALA A 109 14.54 5.42 -0.05
N ALA A 110 15.12 4.24 0.21
CA ALA A 110 15.81 3.43 -0.80
C ALA A 110 14.87 2.49 -1.58
N GLU A 111 13.73 2.10 -1.00
CA GLU A 111 12.82 1.08 -1.54
C GLU A 111 12.24 1.47 -2.90
N LEU A 112 11.67 2.68 -3.05
CA LEU A 112 11.09 3.10 -4.33
C LEU A 112 12.12 3.21 -5.46
N PRO A 113 13.28 3.89 -5.28
CA PRO A 113 14.33 3.89 -6.30
C PRO A 113 14.83 2.48 -6.64
N ALA A 114 14.95 1.58 -5.65
CA ALA A 114 15.36 0.20 -5.88
C ALA A 114 14.34 -0.57 -6.72
N ILE A 115 13.04 -0.41 -6.44
CA ILE A 115 11.96 -1.01 -7.25
C ILE A 115 12.01 -0.46 -8.68
N ALA A 116 12.12 0.85 -8.86
CA ALA A 116 12.19 1.47 -10.18
C ALA A 116 13.42 1.00 -10.97
N ALA A 117 14.59 0.92 -10.34
CA ALA A 117 15.81 0.42 -10.96
C ALA A 117 15.70 -1.07 -11.32
N ALA A 118 15.09 -1.88 -10.46
CA ALA A 118 14.83 -3.29 -10.74
C ALA A 118 13.88 -3.45 -11.95
N GLN A 119 12.79 -2.68 -12.00
CA GLN A 119 11.87 -2.67 -13.13
C GLN A 119 12.56 -2.27 -14.44
N ALA A 120 13.37 -1.19 -14.42
CA ALA A 120 14.13 -0.74 -15.58
C ALA A 120 15.10 -1.81 -16.09
N LYS A 121 15.75 -2.56 -15.17
CA LYS A 121 16.68 -3.64 -15.52
C LYS A 121 15.98 -4.87 -16.09
N MET A 122 14.80 -5.20 -15.58
CA MET A 122 14.02 -6.34 -16.06
C MET A 122 13.35 -6.08 -17.42
N GLY A 123 13.11 -4.83 -17.80
CA GLY A 123 12.58 -4.49 -19.12
C GLY A 123 11.29 -5.26 -19.46
N ARG A 124 11.27 -5.97 -20.61
CA ARG A 124 10.12 -6.79 -21.04
C ARG A 124 9.96 -8.10 -20.25
N ASP A 125 10.95 -8.50 -19.45
CA ASP A 125 10.88 -9.75 -18.66
C ASP A 125 9.91 -9.63 -17.47
N MET A 126 9.46 -8.41 -17.16
CA MET A 126 8.31 -8.17 -16.28
C MET A 126 6.96 -8.49 -16.91
N ASP A 127 6.89 -8.69 -18.24
CA ASP A 127 5.68 -9.17 -18.89
C ASP A 127 5.51 -10.67 -18.64
N LEU A 128 5.26 -10.98 -17.37
CA LEU A 128 5.05 -12.33 -16.87
C LEU A 128 3.94 -13.04 -17.65
N LYS A 129 2.92 -12.30 -18.09
CA LYS A 129 1.84 -12.83 -18.92
C LYS A 129 2.39 -13.34 -20.26
N ASN A 130 3.20 -12.56 -20.96
CA ASN A 130 3.82 -13.01 -22.21
C ASN A 130 4.88 -14.09 -21.98
N GLY A 131 5.67 -14.01 -20.90
CA GLY A 131 6.63 -15.05 -20.51
C GLY A 131 5.95 -16.40 -20.27
N ILE A 132 4.88 -16.43 -19.47
CA ILE A 132 4.06 -17.63 -19.22
C ILE A 132 3.45 -18.13 -20.52
N ARG A 133 2.85 -17.25 -21.33
CA ARG A 133 2.25 -17.63 -22.62
C ARG A 133 3.28 -18.29 -23.54
N THR A 134 4.49 -17.73 -23.61
CA THR A 134 5.58 -18.25 -24.43
C THR A 134 6.05 -19.61 -23.92
N ALA A 135 6.27 -19.74 -22.61
CA ALA A 135 6.66 -21.01 -21.98
C ALA A 135 5.59 -22.10 -22.16
N TYR A 136 4.32 -21.75 -21.97
CA TYR A 136 3.19 -22.67 -22.12
C TYR A 136 2.99 -23.12 -23.57
N CYS A 137 3.15 -22.21 -24.54
CA CYS A 137 3.18 -22.56 -25.97
C CYS A 137 4.34 -23.52 -26.29
N LYS A 138 5.55 -23.25 -25.78
CA LYS A 138 6.71 -24.15 -25.99
C LYS A 138 6.47 -25.55 -25.44
N GLN A 139 5.78 -25.67 -24.30
CA GLN A 139 5.52 -26.96 -23.65
C GLN A 139 4.34 -27.72 -24.28
N THR A 140 3.29 -27.02 -24.71
CA THR A 140 1.99 -27.65 -25.04
C THR A 140 1.52 -27.42 -26.48
N GLY A 141 2.14 -26.49 -27.20
CA GLY A 141 1.67 -26.00 -28.50
C GLY A 141 0.43 -25.11 -28.44
N LYS A 142 -0.09 -24.76 -27.25
CA LYS A 142 -1.30 -23.95 -27.07
C LYS A 142 -0.99 -22.50 -26.70
N LEU A 143 -1.91 -21.58 -27.02
CA LEU A 143 -1.79 -20.14 -26.73
C LEU A 143 -0.57 -19.46 -27.37
N CYS A 144 -0.06 -20.00 -28.47
CA CYS A 144 1.07 -19.42 -29.19
C CYS A 144 0.74 -18.03 -29.75
N PRO A 145 1.72 -17.11 -29.84
CA PRO A 145 1.53 -15.82 -30.51
C PRO A 145 0.99 -16.05 -31.93
N LYS A 146 0.04 -15.21 -32.36
CA LYS A 146 -0.35 -15.19 -33.78
C LYS A 146 0.87 -14.75 -34.61
N PRO A 147 1.07 -15.33 -35.81
CA PRO A 147 2.13 -14.90 -36.71
C PRO A 147 2.00 -13.41 -37.09
#